data_AF-A0A950T5H5-F1
#
_entry.id   AF-A0A950T5H5-F1
#
_cell.length_a   1.000
_cell.length_b   1.000
_cell.length_c   1.000
_cell.angle_alpha   90.00
_cell.angle_beta   90.00
_cell.angle_gamma   90.00
#
_symmetry.space_group_name_H-M   'P 1'
#
loop_
_entity.id
_entity.type
_entity.pdbx_description
1 polymer ?
#
loop_
_entity_poly.entity_id
_entity_poly.type
_entity_poly.pdbx_seq_one_letter_code
_entity_poly.pdbx_strand_id
1 'polypeptide(L)'
;MNTHSSISRKQRSIGLSAFSVLDGLLLALMLMLSSFPTAFAFSPYLEPTPPLQDVTRAGVSVVRLLVTYTTGTTKTATQLQCTGLGVLVASQPAATGGGWTNWVLTDGSLVTSGSDVRCGPSQTTLKLSSIQINLNSAYNGNAASIPLATPIDVRCPGKTTCSNGPALFSFNTDTQHPQPYIDLPATAAGDVTQETGIALTRSTSSLELPPATNTNDPLAKTTNTQPIQQYAQQMIPQYLTPNRVPVSGGSFQPESGMPLVNSSGQLTGLHLSGSTTPFAGDDIRTFLTTQPELKTFLQKPTPNALHDNWDKGITALYQKHYADALTAFRLAATANPEFQAVQPLEQFATSASTAGNEGTGASSSSSPGIDIKVL
;
A
#
# COMPACT_ATOMS: atom_id res chain seq x y z
N MET A 1 16.87 -42.26 -92.41
CA MET A 1 16.73 -40.89 -92.96
C MET A 1 15.78 -40.11 -92.06
N ASN A 2 16.30 -39.12 -91.36
CA ASN A 2 15.61 -37.86 -91.07
C ASN A 2 16.66 -36.89 -90.50
N THR A 3 16.83 -35.80 -91.23
CA THR A 3 17.83 -34.75 -91.06
C THR A 3 17.32 -33.71 -90.07
N HIS A 4 18.13 -33.42 -89.04
CA HIS A 4 17.93 -32.27 -88.17
C HIS A 4 18.46 -31.00 -88.85
N SER A 5 17.68 -29.92 -88.83
CA SER A 5 18.14 -28.57 -89.16
C SER A 5 18.08 -27.67 -87.93
N SER A 6 19.11 -26.84 -87.78
CA SER A 6 19.37 -25.93 -86.66
C SER A 6 18.94 -24.50 -87.01
N ILE A 7 18.28 -23.80 -86.08
CA ILE A 7 17.98 -22.37 -86.17
C ILE A 7 18.71 -21.62 -85.05
N SER A 8 19.51 -20.63 -85.44
CA SER A 8 20.26 -19.72 -84.57
C SER A 8 19.40 -18.52 -84.15
N ARG A 9 19.43 -18.15 -82.87
CA ARG A 9 18.77 -16.94 -82.35
C ARG A 9 19.81 -16.03 -81.69
N LYS A 10 20.05 -14.85 -82.29
CA LYS A 10 20.90 -13.77 -81.76
C LYS A 10 20.27 -13.15 -80.51
N GLN A 11 20.99 -13.11 -79.39
CA GLN A 11 20.70 -12.22 -78.24
C GLN A 11 21.47 -10.90 -78.41
N ARG A 12 20.76 -9.77 -78.24
CA ARG A 12 21.32 -8.41 -78.13
C ARG A 12 21.70 -8.15 -76.68
N SER A 13 22.94 -7.68 -76.43
CA SER A 13 23.38 -7.17 -75.13
C SER A 13 22.90 -5.74 -74.91
N ILE A 14 22.34 -5.45 -73.73
CA ILE A 14 22.09 -4.08 -73.25
C ILE A 14 23.17 -3.74 -72.22
N GLY A 15 23.75 -2.54 -72.37
CA GLY A 15 25.05 -2.14 -71.83
C GLY A 15 25.13 -1.81 -70.33
N LEU A 16 26.34 -1.97 -69.82
CA LEU A 16 26.84 -1.88 -68.45
C LEU A 16 26.99 -0.45 -67.87
N SER A 17 26.30 0.56 -68.39
CA SER A 17 26.60 1.96 -68.03
C SER A 17 25.78 2.53 -66.86
N ALA A 18 24.80 1.79 -66.31
CA ALA A 18 23.92 2.29 -65.25
C ALA A 18 24.41 2.00 -63.81
N PHE A 19 25.35 1.07 -63.62
CA PHE A 19 25.81 0.69 -62.27
C PHE A 19 26.89 1.60 -61.68
N SER A 20 27.65 2.32 -62.51
CA SER A 20 28.78 3.13 -62.03
C SER A 20 28.36 4.44 -61.32
N VAL A 21 27.16 4.95 -61.61
CA VAL A 21 26.66 6.21 -61.00
C VAL A 21 26.07 5.97 -59.61
N LEU A 22 25.57 4.76 -59.33
CA LEU A 22 24.93 4.43 -58.05
C LEU A 22 25.95 4.23 -56.91
N ASP A 23 27.10 3.64 -57.21
CA ASP A 23 28.17 3.39 -56.23
C ASP A 23 28.81 4.70 -55.73
N GLY A 24 29.00 5.68 -56.62
CA GLY A 24 29.54 6.98 -56.24
C GLY A 24 28.63 7.75 -55.28
N LEU A 25 27.31 7.64 -55.46
CA LEU A 25 26.32 8.30 -54.61
C LEU A 25 26.25 7.66 -53.21
N LEU A 26 26.38 6.33 -53.12
CA LEU A 26 26.37 5.60 -51.85
C LEU A 26 27.61 5.89 -51.00
N LEU A 27 28.79 6.03 -51.62
CA LEU A 27 30.02 6.42 -50.92
C LEU A 27 29.96 7.87 -50.42
N ALA A 28 29.40 8.79 -51.21
CA ALA A 28 29.19 10.18 -50.77
C ALA A 28 28.19 10.28 -49.61
N LEU A 29 27.14 9.44 -49.60
CA LEU A 29 26.16 9.40 -48.52
C LEU A 29 26.78 8.86 -47.22
N MET A 30 27.59 7.80 -47.28
CA MET A 30 28.29 7.26 -46.10
C MET A 30 29.27 8.26 -45.46
N LEU A 31 29.94 9.10 -46.26
CA LEU A 31 30.84 10.14 -45.77
C LEU A 31 30.10 11.34 -45.16
N MET A 32 28.88 11.64 -45.61
CA MET A 32 28.04 12.66 -44.99
C MET A 32 27.42 12.20 -43.67
N LEU A 33 27.18 10.89 -43.49
CA LEU A 33 26.63 10.35 -42.24
C LEU A 33 27.68 10.17 -41.12
N SER A 34 28.98 10.10 -41.44
CA SER A 34 30.05 9.96 -40.45
C SER A 34 30.48 11.28 -39.77
N SER A 35 29.86 12.40 -40.14
CA SER A 35 30.16 13.74 -39.62
C SER A 35 29.29 14.17 -38.44
N PHE A 36 28.37 13.32 -37.97
CA PHE A 36 27.63 13.58 -36.74
C PHE A 36 28.37 12.92 -35.58
N PRO A 37 28.89 13.68 -34.60
CA PRO A 37 29.30 13.07 -33.35
C PRO A 37 28.04 12.44 -32.74
N THR A 38 27.96 11.12 -32.74
CA THR A 38 27.11 10.39 -31.82
C THR A 38 27.66 10.67 -30.42
N ALA A 39 27.23 11.79 -29.85
CA ALA A 39 27.29 11.97 -28.43
C ALA A 39 26.49 10.82 -27.83
N PHE A 40 27.20 9.82 -27.30
CA PHE A 40 26.60 8.93 -26.32
C PHE A 40 26.13 9.84 -25.19
N ALA A 41 24.82 10.13 -25.18
CA ALA A 41 24.18 10.63 -24.00
C ALA A 41 24.39 9.54 -22.95
N PHE A 42 25.43 9.68 -22.13
CA PHE A 42 25.45 9.08 -20.82
C PHE A 42 24.21 9.64 -20.13
N SER A 43 23.11 8.88 -20.17
CA SER A 43 22.05 9.12 -19.22
C SER A 43 22.72 8.99 -17.87
N PRO A 44 22.78 10.05 -17.03
CA PRO A 44 23.22 9.87 -15.66
C PRO A 44 22.38 8.72 -15.12
N TYR A 45 23.06 7.68 -14.62
CA TYR A 45 22.40 6.57 -13.97
C TYR A 45 21.69 7.19 -12.77
N LEU A 46 20.42 7.56 -12.94
CA LEU A 46 19.61 8.07 -11.86
C LEU A 46 19.55 6.94 -10.86
N GLU A 47 20.14 7.14 -9.67
CA GLU A 47 20.00 6.17 -8.59
C GLU A 47 18.51 5.83 -8.47
N PRO A 48 18.13 4.54 -8.47
CA PRO A 48 16.76 4.16 -8.23
C PRO A 48 16.31 4.81 -6.91
N THR A 49 15.34 5.73 -6.99
CA THR A 49 14.79 6.34 -5.78
C THR A 49 13.96 5.29 -5.07
N PRO A 50 14.21 5.02 -3.77
CA PRO A 50 13.32 4.14 -3.02
C PRO A 50 11.90 4.72 -3.04
N PRO A 51 10.88 3.88 -2.85
CA PRO A 51 9.51 4.36 -2.62
C PRO A 51 9.44 5.36 -1.46
N LEU A 52 8.27 5.94 -1.19
CA LEU A 52 8.11 6.83 -0.03
C LEU A 52 8.08 5.98 1.26
N GLN A 53 8.94 6.32 2.23
CA GLN A 53 9.14 5.52 3.45
C GLN A 53 7.87 5.31 4.26
N ASP A 54 7.15 6.40 4.50
CA ASP A 54 5.88 6.41 5.22
C ASP A 54 4.83 5.51 4.56
N VAL A 55 4.59 5.65 3.25
CA VAL A 55 3.63 4.82 2.51
C VAL A 55 4.06 3.37 2.53
N THR A 56 5.36 3.12 2.36
CA THR A 56 5.89 1.76 2.38
C THR A 56 5.67 1.14 3.76
N ARG A 57 6.13 1.79 4.84
CA ARG A 57 6.05 1.24 6.19
C ARG A 57 4.60 1.07 6.65
N ALA A 58 3.80 2.12 6.54
CA ALA A 58 2.44 2.17 7.08
C ALA A 58 1.40 1.51 6.18
N GLY A 59 1.60 1.58 4.86
CA GLY A 59 0.60 1.19 3.87
C GLY A 59 0.16 -0.26 4.01
N VAL A 60 1.06 -1.17 4.39
CA VAL A 60 0.76 -2.60 4.58
C VAL A 60 -0.22 -2.88 5.73
N SER A 61 -0.37 -1.94 6.66
CA SER A 61 -1.28 -2.06 7.81
C SER A 61 -2.63 -1.36 7.59
N VAL A 62 -2.79 -0.64 6.48
CA VAL A 62 -4.05 0.02 6.13
C VAL A 62 -4.97 -0.95 5.42
N VAL A 63 -6.21 -1.07 5.88
CA VAL A 63 -7.19 -2.01 5.34
C VAL A 63 -8.41 -1.28 4.83
N ARG A 64 -9.04 -1.84 3.80
CA ARG A 64 -10.30 -1.35 3.24
C ARG A 64 -11.44 -2.07 3.94
N LEU A 65 -12.29 -1.32 4.63
CA LEU A 65 -13.44 -1.89 5.32
C LEU A 65 -14.67 -1.81 4.40
N LEU A 66 -15.38 -2.92 4.24
CA LEU A 66 -16.72 -2.96 3.66
C LEU A 66 -17.70 -3.39 4.75
N VAL A 67 -18.53 -2.46 5.20
CA VAL A 67 -19.46 -2.66 6.31
C VAL A 67 -20.86 -2.84 5.74
N THR A 68 -21.51 -3.94 6.09
CA THR A 68 -22.87 -4.24 5.64
C THR A 68 -23.86 -4.02 6.77
N TYR A 69 -24.92 -3.29 6.46
CA TYR A 69 -26.04 -2.97 7.33
C TYR A 69 -27.33 -3.60 6.81
N THR A 70 -28.26 -3.85 7.71
CA THR A 70 -29.63 -4.27 7.39
C THR A 70 -30.63 -3.24 7.89
N THR A 71 -31.70 -3.03 7.12
CA THR A 71 -32.81 -2.12 7.45
C THR A 71 -34.13 -2.91 7.53
N GLY A 72 -35.01 -2.60 8.48
CA GLY A 72 -36.36 -3.21 8.58
C GLY A 72 -36.44 -4.53 9.37
N THR A 73 -37.65 -5.11 9.44
CA THR A 73 -37.90 -6.44 10.05
C THR A 73 -37.60 -7.56 9.04
N THR A 74 -37.31 -8.77 9.56
CA THR A 74 -36.69 -9.92 8.85
C THR A 74 -37.33 -10.36 7.52
N LYS A 75 -38.51 -9.89 7.14
CA LYS A 75 -39.21 -10.27 5.89
C LYS A 75 -38.95 -9.33 4.69
N THR A 76 -38.41 -8.13 4.89
CA THR A 76 -38.11 -7.15 3.81
C THR A 76 -36.79 -6.43 4.04
N ALA A 77 -35.78 -7.14 4.56
CA ALA A 77 -34.51 -6.52 4.93
C ALA A 77 -33.78 -5.97 3.70
N THR A 78 -33.64 -4.64 3.61
CA THR A 78 -32.79 -4.02 2.60
C THR A 78 -31.37 -3.94 3.14
N GLN A 79 -30.39 -4.29 2.33
CA GLN A 79 -28.98 -4.18 2.70
C GLN A 79 -28.39 -2.87 2.20
N LEU A 80 -27.61 -2.22 3.07
CA LEU A 80 -26.79 -1.06 2.76
C LEU A 80 -25.34 -1.46 2.96
N GLN A 81 -24.46 -1.03 2.05
CA GLN A 81 -23.03 -1.25 2.18
C GLN A 81 -22.30 0.08 2.19
N CYS A 82 -21.39 0.20 3.16
CA CYS A 82 -20.55 1.36 3.33
C CYS A 82 -19.08 0.97 3.26
N THR A 83 -18.26 1.87 2.73
CA THR A 83 -16.81 1.67 2.75
C THR A 83 -16.09 2.81 3.46
N GLY A 84 -14.93 2.48 3.98
CA GLY A 84 -13.97 3.40 4.54
C GLY A 84 -12.66 2.67 4.79
N LEU A 85 -11.83 3.23 5.65
CA LEU A 85 -10.52 2.70 5.98
C LEU A 85 -10.46 2.27 7.45
N GLY A 86 -9.60 1.30 7.71
CA GLY A 86 -9.14 0.95 9.04
C GLY A 86 -7.62 0.81 9.02
N VAL A 87 -7.02 0.82 10.19
CA VAL A 87 -5.59 0.58 10.33
C VAL A 87 -5.35 -0.46 11.42
N LEU A 88 -4.51 -1.45 11.13
CA LEU A 88 -4.08 -2.45 12.09
C LEU A 88 -3.16 -1.78 13.10
N VAL A 89 -3.54 -1.76 14.38
CA VAL A 89 -2.79 -1.09 15.47
C VAL A 89 -2.15 -2.07 16.44
N ALA A 90 -2.50 -3.35 16.34
CA ALA A 90 -1.85 -4.42 17.07
C ALA A 90 -2.09 -5.77 16.40
N SER A 91 -1.14 -6.67 16.55
CA SER A 91 -1.27 -8.09 16.26
C SER A 91 -0.47 -8.86 17.30
N GLN A 92 -1.17 -9.54 18.20
CA GLN A 92 -0.58 -10.23 19.35
C GLN A 92 -1.11 -11.66 19.47
N PRO A 93 -0.37 -12.59 20.10
CA PRO A 93 -0.85 -13.95 20.30
C PRO A 93 -2.22 -13.97 21.00
N ALA A 94 -3.14 -14.76 20.46
CA ALA A 94 -4.48 -14.90 21.03
C ALA A 94 -4.39 -15.50 22.44
N ALA A 95 -5.14 -14.95 23.39
CA ALA A 95 -5.16 -15.43 24.77
C ALA A 95 -5.66 -16.89 24.89
N THR A 96 -6.49 -17.32 23.95
CA THR A 96 -7.09 -18.66 23.89
C THR A 96 -7.15 -19.15 22.44
N GLY A 97 -6.80 -20.42 22.20
CA GLY A 97 -7.07 -21.09 20.91
C GLY A 97 -5.91 -21.17 19.92
N GLY A 98 -4.72 -20.67 20.27
CA GLY A 98 -3.62 -20.53 19.31
C GLY A 98 -3.93 -19.46 18.25
N GLY A 99 -2.89 -18.92 17.62
CA GLY A 99 -3.05 -17.87 16.60
C GLY A 99 -2.83 -16.46 17.13
N TRP A 100 -3.36 -15.49 16.39
CA TRP A 100 -3.16 -14.07 16.63
C TRP A 100 -4.49 -13.34 16.74
N THR A 101 -4.58 -12.41 17.70
CA THR A 101 -5.64 -11.42 17.80
C THR A 101 -5.12 -10.10 17.24
N ASN A 102 -5.78 -9.64 16.18
CA ASN A 102 -5.45 -8.44 15.44
C ASN A 102 -6.49 -7.36 15.74
N TRP A 103 -6.06 -6.11 15.85
CA TRP A 103 -6.91 -4.99 16.23
C TRP A 103 -6.93 -3.93 15.14
N VAL A 104 -8.15 -3.56 14.72
CA VAL A 104 -8.38 -2.52 13.72
C VAL A 104 -8.93 -1.28 14.39
N LEU A 105 -8.24 -0.17 14.24
CA LEU A 105 -8.73 1.17 14.57
C LEU A 105 -9.39 1.78 13.33
N THR A 106 -10.59 2.33 13.48
CA THR A 106 -11.34 2.96 12.39
C THR A 106 -12.23 4.08 12.94
N ASP A 107 -13.00 4.70 12.05
CA ASP A 107 -14.06 5.64 12.39
C ASP A 107 -15.29 4.89 12.93
N GLY A 108 -15.73 5.25 14.12
CA GLY A 108 -16.88 4.65 14.75
C GLY A 108 -18.21 4.92 14.06
N SER A 109 -18.32 5.98 13.29
CA SER A 109 -19.49 6.25 12.44
C SER A 109 -19.63 5.25 11.29
N LEU A 110 -18.54 4.55 10.94
CA LEU A 110 -18.52 3.51 9.91
C LEU A 110 -18.99 2.14 10.44
N VAL A 111 -18.84 1.87 11.74
CA VAL A 111 -19.11 0.57 12.39
C VAL A 111 -20.14 0.62 13.51
N THR A 112 -20.74 1.78 13.79
CA THR A 112 -21.83 1.90 14.79
C THR A 112 -23.13 1.31 14.27
N SER A 113 -24.06 0.96 15.15
CA SER A 113 -25.47 0.72 14.78
C SER A 113 -26.34 1.91 15.20
N GLY A 114 -27.57 1.98 14.68
CA GLY A 114 -28.54 3.01 15.03
C GLY A 114 -28.76 4.05 13.93
N SER A 115 -29.21 5.24 14.32
CA SER A 115 -29.41 6.40 13.44
C SER A 115 -28.13 7.16 13.12
N ASP A 116 -27.02 6.79 13.78
CA ASP A 116 -25.75 7.51 13.74
C ASP A 116 -24.82 7.06 12.61
N VAL A 117 -25.25 6.09 11.80
CA VAL A 117 -24.50 5.57 10.65
C VAL A 117 -24.47 6.61 9.54
N ARG A 118 -23.28 7.16 9.26
CA ARG A 118 -23.10 8.34 8.39
C ARG A 118 -23.23 8.07 6.89
N CYS A 119 -22.94 6.84 6.47
CA CYS A 119 -23.00 6.41 5.07
C CYS A 119 -24.40 5.97 4.62
N GLY A 120 -25.38 5.96 5.53
CA GLY A 120 -26.76 5.58 5.26
C GLY A 120 -27.69 6.77 5.02
N PRO A 121 -28.91 6.51 4.50
CA PRO A 121 -29.93 7.54 4.38
C PRO A 121 -30.32 8.08 5.76
N SER A 122 -30.38 9.42 5.86
CA SER A 122 -30.83 10.12 7.07
C SER A 122 -32.14 9.53 7.60
N GLN A 123 -32.26 9.42 8.93
CA GLN A 123 -33.47 8.96 9.65
C GLN A 123 -33.77 7.45 9.58
N THR A 124 -32.91 6.62 8.99
CA THR A 124 -33.08 5.15 9.03
C THR A 124 -32.25 4.55 10.16
N THR A 125 -32.87 3.71 11.00
CA THR A 125 -32.12 2.93 11.99
C THR A 125 -31.50 1.71 11.31
N LEU A 126 -30.16 1.64 11.33
CA LEU A 126 -29.40 0.59 10.70
C LEU A 126 -28.82 -0.37 11.74
N LYS A 127 -28.87 -1.67 11.44
CA LYS A 127 -28.23 -2.70 12.25
C LYS A 127 -27.00 -3.22 11.53
N LEU A 128 -25.84 -3.15 12.19
CA LEU A 128 -24.61 -3.76 11.69
C LEU A 128 -24.84 -5.26 11.47
N SER A 129 -24.49 -5.76 10.29
CA SER A 129 -24.65 -7.17 9.90
C SER A 129 -23.30 -7.87 9.81
N SER A 130 -22.34 -7.24 9.14
CA SER A 130 -20.99 -7.77 8.96
C SER A 130 -19.99 -6.68 8.64
N ILE A 131 -18.71 -6.97 8.86
CA ILE A 131 -17.57 -6.19 8.40
C ILE A 131 -16.70 -7.12 7.57
N GLN A 132 -16.31 -6.71 6.36
CA GLN A 132 -15.31 -7.38 5.56
C GLN A 132 -14.05 -6.52 5.55
N ILE A 133 -12.94 -7.08 6.02
CA ILE A 133 -11.62 -6.45 6.02
C ILE A 133 -10.91 -6.90 4.75
N ASN A 134 -10.68 -5.97 3.82
CA ASN A 134 -9.95 -6.25 2.58
C ASN A 134 -8.52 -5.76 2.76
N LEU A 135 -7.56 -6.69 2.60
CA LEU A 135 -6.15 -6.38 2.64
C LEU A 135 -5.76 -5.58 1.39
N ASN A 136 -4.83 -4.64 1.54
CA ASN A 136 -4.40 -3.78 0.46
C ASN A 136 -3.44 -4.52 -0.50
N SER A 137 -3.24 -3.96 -1.69
CA SER A 137 -2.39 -4.55 -2.73
C SER A 137 -0.90 -4.56 -2.39
N ALA A 138 -0.46 -3.74 -1.42
CA ALA A 138 0.91 -3.83 -0.90
C ALA A 138 1.08 -5.05 0.01
N TYR A 139 0.07 -5.44 0.80
CA TYR A 139 0.11 -6.66 1.61
C TYR A 139 0.19 -7.90 0.70
N ASN A 140 -0.76 -8.05 -0.23
CA ASN A 140 -0.75 -9.09 -1.25
C ASN A 140 -1.48 -8.67 -2.52
N GLY A 141 -1.03 -9.17 -3.68
CA GLY A 141 -1.65 -8.82 -4.97
C GLY A 141 -3.05 -9.41 -5.15
N ASN A 142 -3.42 -10.39 -4.32
CA ASN A 142 -4.72 -11.02 -4.31
C ASN A 142 -5.57 -10.30 -3.27
N ALA A 143 -6.62 -9.58 -3.65
CA ALA A 143 -7.53 -8.80 -2.79
C ALA A 143 -8.20 -9.63 -1.65
N ALA A 144 -7.38 -10.12 -0.71
CA ALA A 144 -7.77 -11.05 0.32
C ALA A 144 -8.72 -10.36 1.28
N SER A 145 -9.73 -11.11 1.70
CA SER A 145 -10.85 -10.59 2.47
C SER A 145 -11.11 -11.44 3.69
N ILE A 146 -11.19 -10.80 4.85
CA ILE A 146 -11.49 -11.45 6.12
C ILE A 146 -12.91 -11.04 6.54
N PRO A 147 -13.90 -11.94 6.46
CA PRO A 147 -15.27 -11.64 6.87
C PRO A 147 -15.44 -11.74 8.39
N LEU A 148 -16.10 -10.75 8.98
CA LEU A 148 -16.56 -10.74 10.36
C LEU A 148 -18.08 -10.73 10.39
N ALA A 149 -18.65 -11.77 10.99
CA ALA A 149 -20.08 -11.88 11.24
C ALA A 149 -20.43 -11.34 12.63
N THR A 150 -21.65 -10.85 12.80
CA THR A 150 -22.14 -10.37 14.09
C THR A 150 -22.47 -11.52 15.06
N PRO A 151 -22.32 -11.30 16.39
CA PRO A 151 -21.96 -10.03 17.05
C PRO A 151 -20.47 -9.68 16.91
N ILE A 152 -20.19 -8.41 16.59
CA ILE A 152 -18.84 -7.85 16.54
C ILE A 152 -18.66 -6.98 17.77
N ASP A 153 -17.63 -7.25 18.57
CA ASP A 153 -17.25 -6.40 19.71
C ASP A 153 -16.61 -5.11 19.19
N VAL A 154 -17.39 -4.03 19.17
CA VAL A 154 -16.95 -2.70 18.76
C VAL A 154 -16.81 -1.84 20.01
N ARG A 155 -15.59 -1.37 20.28
CA ARG A 155 -15.24 -0.59 21.45
C ARG A 155 -15.08 0.87 21.10
N CYS A 156 -15.59 1.75 21.95
CA CYS A 156 -15.57 3.20 21.79
C CYS A 156 -14.92 3.86 23.02
N PRO A 157 -14.32 5.05 22.88
CA PRO A 157 -13.78 5.78 24.03
C PRO A 157 -14.91 6.32 24.91
N GLY A 158 -15.13 5.70 26.07
CA GLY A 158 -15.97 6.24 27.15
C GLY A 158 -17.46 6.43 26.83
N LYS A 159 -17.96 5.83 25.74
CA LYS A 159 -19.36 5.97 25.28
C LYS A 159 -19.96 4.62 24.92
N THR A 160 -21.29 4.54 24.98
CA THR A 160 -22.07 3.38 24.52
C THR A 160 -22.16 3.28 23.00
N THR A 161 -21.90 4.38 22.27
CA THR A 161 -21.85 4.41 20.80
C THR A 161 -20.56 5.06 20.34
N CYS A 162 -20.05 4.64 19.18
CA CYS A 162 -18.81 5.18 18.61
C CYS A 162 -19.06 6.35 17.64
N SER A 163 -20.28 6.92 17.64
CA SER A 163 -20.66 7.98 16.69
C SER A 163 -19.74 9.20 16.82
N ASN A 164 -19.19 9.64 15.68
CA ASN A 164 -18.24 10.76 15.57
C ASN A 164 -16.96 10.60 16.41
N GLY A 165 -16.60 9.37 16.78
CA GLY A 165 -15.38 9.04 17.51
C GLY A 165 -14.64 7.89 16.83
N PRO A 166 -13.44 7.51 17.31
CA PRO A 166 -12.80 6.29 16.85
C PRO A 166 -13.57 5.06 17.36
N ALA A 167 -13.42 3.96 16.64
CA ALA A 167 -13.85 2.64 17.06
C ALA A 167 -12.71 1.65 16.92
N LEU A 168 -12.73 0.64 17.79
CA LEU A 168 -11.78 -0.44 17.80
C LEU A 168 -12.54 -1.78 17.78
N PHE A 169 -12.13 -2.69 16.91
CA PHE A 169 -12.64 -4.06 16.91
C PHE A 169 -11.50 -5.04 16.61
N SER A 170 -11.68 -6.29 17.01
CA SER A 170 -10.67 -7.34 16.82
C SER A 170 -11.13 -8.43 15.85
N PHE A 171 -10.17 -9.10 15.24
CA PHE A 171 -10.36 -10.37 14.54
C PHE A 171 -9.19 -11.30 14.80
N ASN A 172 -9.42 -12.60 14.61
CA ASN A 172 -8.38 -13.60 14.81
C ASN A 172 -7.85 -14.14 13.48
N THR A 173 -6.57 -14.44 13.45
CA THR A 173 -5.91 -15.24 12.40
C THR A 173 -5.24 -16.46 13.03
N ASP A 174 -4.95 -17.48 12.23
CA ASP A 174 -4.24 -18.66 12.73
C ASP A 174 -2.77 -18.35 13.05
N THR A 175 -2.04 -19.34 13.59
CA THR A 175 -0.65 -19.19 14.05
C THR A 175 0.35 -18.81 12.97
N GLN A 176 0.06 -19.10 11.70
CA GLN A 176 0.95 -18.88 10.56
C GLN A 176 0.72 -17.52 9.88
N HIS A 177 -0.31 -16.78 10.30
CA HIS A 177 -0.68 -15.50 9.68
C HIS A 177 -0.71 -14.36 10.71
N PRO A 178 0.40 -14.04 11.39
CA PRO A 178 0.53 -12.75 12.08
C PRO A 178 0.30 -11.61 11.09
N GLN A 179 -0.27 -10.50 11.56
CA GLN A 179 -0.55 -9.34 10.70
C GLN A 179 0.44 -8.21 10.99
N PRO A 180 0.83 -7.40 9.99
CA PRO A 180 1.59 -6.19 10.24
C PRO A 180 0.68 -5.17 10.92
N TYR A 181 1.24 -4.35 11.80
CA TYR A 181 0.52 -3.24 12.43
C TYR A 181 1.33 -1.95 12.32
N ILE A 182 0.64 -0.82 12.41
CA ILE A 182 1.28 0.49 12.41
C ILE A 182 1.74 0.85 13.82
N ASP A 183 2.95 1.38 13.92
CA ASP A 183 3.48 1.87 15.18
C ASP A 183 2.92 3.24 15.54
N LEU A 184 2.75 3.47 16.84
CA LEU A 184 2.52 4.81 17.38
C LEU A 184 3.86 5.45 17.77
N PRO A 185 4.03 6.78 17.60
CA PRO A 185 5.24 7.49 18.01
C PRO A 185 5.58 7.26 19.48
N ALA A 186 6.82 6.89 19.81
CA ALA A 186 7.24 6.46 21.15
C ALA A 186 6.90 7.47 22.27
N THR A 187 6.86 8.76 21.94
CA THR A 187 6.45 9.83 22.85
C THR A 187 5.25 10.56 22.29
N ALA A 188 4.40 11.08 23.19
CA ALA A 188 3.27 11.93 22.84
C ALA A 188 3.67 13.17 21.99
N ALA A 189 4.85 13.71 22.26
CA ALA A 189 5.46 14.81 21.50
C ALA A 189 6.30 14.35 20.30
N GLY A 190 6.02 13.17 19.72
CA GLY A 190 6.70 12.72 18.50
C GLY A 190 6.57 13.72 17.36
N ASP A 191 7.37 13.57 16.31
CA ASP A 191 7.32 14.47 15.15
C ASP A 191 5.94 14.37 14.44
N VAL A 192 5.05 15.29 14.81
CA VAL A 192 3.71 15.52 14.22
C VAL A 192 3.76 16.63 13.15
N THR A 193 4.94 17.11 12.77
CA THR A 193 5.08 18.29 11.90
C THR A 193 4.91 17.97 10.42
N GLN A 194 4.95 16.70 10.04
CA GLN A 194 4.79 16.22 8.66
C GLN A 194 3.73 15.13 8.56
N GLU A 195 2.47 15.49 8.87
CA GLU A 195 1.36 14.55 8.72
C GLU A 195 0.92 14.42 7.26
N THR A 196 0.75 13.18 6.82
CA THR A 196 0.11 12.86 5.56
C THR A 196 -0.91 11.76 5.74
N GLY A 197 -1.99 11.77 4.95
CA GLY A 197 -2.93 10.66 4.94
C GLY A 197 -2.41 9.48 4.12
N ILE A 198 -2.75 8.26 4.54
CA ILE A 198 -2.62 7.06 3.71
C ILE A 198 -4.01 6.58 3.30
N ALA A 199 -4.31 6.67 2.01
CA ALA A 199 -5.56 6.17 1.42
C ALA A 199 -5.32 4.91 0.58
N LEU A 200 -6.39 4.19 0.23
CA LEU A 200 -6.33 3.05 -0.68
C LEU A 200 -7.05 3.40 -1.99
N THR A 201 -6.32 3.69 -3.07
CA THR A 201 -6.89 4.20 -4.32
C THR A 201 -6.78 3.16 -5.44
N ARG A 202 -7.18 3.56 -6.66
CA ARG A 202 -7.14 2.67 -7.85
C ARG A 202 -5.75 2.22 -8.26
N SER A 203 -4.75 3.09 -8.10
CA SER A 203 -3.37 2.85 -8.54
C SER A 203 -2.45 3.86 -7.87
N THR A 204 -1.14 3.61 -7.90
CA THR A 204 -0.11 4.54 -7.39
C THR A 204 -0.11 5.92 -8.05
N SER A 205 -0.80 6.08 -9.18
CA SER A 205 -0.93 7.33 -9.94
C SER A 205 -2.29 8.01 -9.82
N SER A 206 -3.24 7.40 -9.09
CA SER A 206 -4.60 7.93 -8.92
C SER A 206 -4.87 8.28 -7.45
N LEU A 207 -5.48 9.44 -7.22
CA LEU A 207 -5.99 9.84 -5.89
C LEU A 207 -7.53 9.66 -5.79
N GLU A 208 -8.14 8.95 -6.75
CA GLU A 208 -9.57 8.69 -6.76
C GLU A 208 -9.95 7.72 -5.62
N LEU A 209 -10.98 8.09 -4.88
CA LEU A 209 -11.52 7.34 -3.75
C LEU A 209 -12.83 6.64 -4.13
N PRO A 210 -13.19 5.50 -3.53
CA PRO A 210 -14.45 4.84 -3.79
C PRO A 210 -15.64 5.70 -3.34
N PRO A 211 -16.82 5.56 -3.97
CA PRO A 211 -18.06 6.09 -3.38
C PRO A 211 -18.25 5.49 -1.98
N ALA A 212 -18.56 6.31 -0.97
CA ALA A 212 -18.65 5.87 0.43
C ALA A 212 -19.78 4.85 0.72
N THR A 213 -20.74 4.70 -0.20
CA THR A 213 -21.88 3.79 -0.07
C THR A 213 -22.31 3.26 -1.43
N ASN A 214 -22.84 2.04 -1.45
CA ASN A 214 -23.37 1.40 -2.65
C ASN A 214 -24.54 2.17 -3.28
N THR A 215 -25.27 2.98 -2.52
CA THR A 215 -26.36 3.82 -3.07
C THR A 215 -25.85 5.02 -3.87
N ASN A 216 -24.59 5.41 -3.66
CA ASN A 216 -23.92 6.49 -4.38
C ASN A 216 -23.05 5.97 -5.53
N ASP A 217 -23.06 4.66 -5.78
CA ASP A 217 -22.30 4.04 -6.86
C ASP A 217 -22.88 4.46 -8.24
N PRO A 218 -22.09 5.10 -9.11
CA PRO A 218 -22.54 5.41 -10.47
C PRO A 218 -22.86 4.15 -11.30
N LEU A 219 -22.26 2.98 -11.03
CA LEU A 219 -22.60 1.72 -11.70
C LEU A 219 -23.94 1.14 -11.24
N ALA A 220 -24.31 1.35 -9.97
CA ALA A 220 -25.61 0.94 -9.44
C ALA A 220 -26.80 1.66 -10.11
N LYS A 221 -26.56 2.82 -10.74
CA LYS A 221 -27.61 3.58 -11.45
C LYS A 221 -27.91 3.07 -12.86
N THR A 222 -27.03 2.26 -13.46
CA THR A 222 -27.13 1.88 -14.88
C THR A 222 -27.60 0.44 -15.11
N THR A 223 -27.50 -0.44 -14.11
CA THR A 223 -27.92 -1.83 -14.24
C THR A 223 -29.00 -2.16 -13.22
N ASN A 224 -30.19 -2.56 -13.67
CA ASN A 224 -31.32 -2.99 -12.83
C ASN A 224 -31.06 -4.34 -12.10
N THR A 225 -29.81 -4.62 -11.75
CA THR A 225 -29.33 -5.85 -11.12
C THR A 225 -28.67 -5.49 -9.79
N GLN A 226 -28.90 -6.32 -8.77
CA GLN A 226 -28.57 -6.12 -7.34
C GLN A 226 -27.30 -5.27 -7.07
N PRO A 227 -27.43 -3.97 -6.75
CA PRO A 227 -26.29 -3.03 -6.64
C PRO A 227 -25.29 -3.37 -5.53
N ILE A 228 -25.68 -4.20 -4.57
CA ILE A 228 -24.87 -4.62 -3.42
C ILE A 228 -23.76 -5.59 -3.83
N GLN A 229 -24.07 -6.61 -4.64
CA GLN A 229 -23.07 -7.61 -5.04
C GLN A 229 -22.01 -7.00 -5.97
N GLN A 230 -22.42 -6.11 -6.87
CA GLN A 230 -21.51 -5.39 -7.76
C GLN A 230 -20.53 -4.51 -6.98
N TYR A 231 -21.04 -3.75 -6.00
CA TYR A 231 -20.20 -2.89 -5.18
C TYR A 231 -19.11 -3.69 -4.45
N ALA A 232 -19.48 -4.79 -3.77
CA ALA A 232 -18.53 -5.64 -3.06
C ALA A 232 -17.52 -6.35 -3.98
N GLN A 233 -17.98 -6.92 -5.11
CA GLN A 233 -17.14 -7.79 -5.94
C GLN A 233 -16.37 -7.06 -7.05
N GLN A 234 -16.85 -5.90 -7.50
CA GLN A 234 -16.29 -5.19 -8.65
C GLN A 234 -15.64 -3.86 -8.27
N MET A 235 -16.24 -3.13 -7.32
CA MET A 235 -15.72 -1.81 -6.93
C MET A 235 -14.62 -1.92 -5.89
N ILE A 236 -14.88 -2.59 -4.75
CA ILE A 236 -13.93 -2.64 -3.64
C ILE A 236 -12.52 -3.13 -4.03
N PRO A 237 -12.36 -4.20 -4.84
CA PRO A 237 -11.03 -4.68 -5.23
C PRO A 237 -10.21 -3.67 -6.04
N GLN A 238 -10.84 -2.66 -6.65
CA GLN A 238 -10.13 -1.62 -7.39
C GLN A 238 -9.44 -0.63 -6.44
N TYR A 239 -9.98 -0.37 -5.25
CA TYR A 239 -9.49 0.69 -4.34
C TYR A 239 -8.68 0.12 -3.19
N LEU A 240 -7.63 -0.62 -3.52
CA LEU A 240 -6.76 -1.32 -2.58
C LEU A 240 -5.30 -0.87 -2.64
N THR A 241 -4.93 0.12 -3.46
CA THR A 241 -3.52 0.55 -3.60
C THR A 241 -3.16 1.66 -2.61
N PRO A 242 -2.23 1.44 -1.66
CA PRO A 242 -1.82 2.49 -0.73
C PRO A 242 -1.20 3.69 -1.43
N ASN A 243 -1.63 4.88 -1.04
CA ASN A 243 -1.10 6.14 -1.54
C ASN A 243 -1.03 7.22 -0.47
N ARG A 244 -0.03 8.09 -0.64
CA ARG A 244 0.07 9.34 0.11
C ARG A 244 -0.99 10.32 -0.40
N VAL A 245 -1.81 10.85 0.51
CA VAL A 245 -2.84 11.85 0.20
C VAL A 245 -2.78 13.04 1.17
N PRO A 246 -3.28 14.23 0.78
CA PRO A 246 -3.40 15.37 1.69
C PRO A 246 -4.29 15.06 2.90
N VAL A 247 -3.91 15.56 4.08
CA VAL A 247 -4.69 15.41 5.33
C VAL A 247 -6.03 16.13 5.26
N SER A 248 -6.04 17.33 4.67
CA SER A 248 -7.22 18.13 4.36
C SER A 248 -6.85 19.22 3.34
N GLY A 249 -7.84 19.78 2.66
CA GLY A 249 -7.68 20.96 1.78
C GLY A 249 -7.94 20.68 0.29
N GLY A 250 -8.34 21.74 -0.42
CA GLY A 250 -8.70 21.67 -1.84
C GLY A 250 -10.00 20.89 -2.09
N SER A 251 -10.03 20.12 -3.18
CA SER A 251 -11.16 19.25 -3.56
C SER A 251 -11.09 17.85 -2.96
N PHE A 252 -10.01 17.50 -2.26
CA PHE A 252 -9.84 16.18 -1.67
C PHE A 252 -10.69 16.05 -0.41
N GLN A 253 -11.55 15.03 -0.38
CA GLN A 253 -12.37 14.69 0.77
C GLN A 253 -11.83 13.37 1.35
N PRO A 254 -11.17 13.40 2.51
CA PRO A 254 -10.59 12.20 3.10
C PRO A 254 -11.66 11.17 3.45
N GLU A 255 -11.30 9.89 3.33
CA GLU A 255 -12.20 8.79 3.68
C GLU A 255 -12.30 8.61 5.20
N SER A 256 -13.49 8.22 5.68
CA SER A 256 -13.71 7.82 7.06
C SER A 256 -12.70 6.76 7.50
N GLY A 257 -11.98 7.01 8.59
CA GLY A 257 -10.96 6.11 9.14
C GLY A 257 -9.61 6.16 8.43
N MET A 258 -9.36 7.14 7.54
CA MET A 258 -8.05 7.33 6.92
C MET A 258 -6.97 7.63 7.98
N PRO A 259 -5.92 6.80 8.11
CA PRO A 259 -4.84 7.06 9.05
C PRO A 259 -3.96 8.21 8.56
N LEU A 260 -3.49 9.00 9.51
CA LEU A 260 -2.47 10.03 9.31
C LEU A 260 -1.14 9.54 9.88
N VAL A 261 -0.07 9.75 9.13
CA VAL A 261 1.25 9.28 9.50
C VAL A 261 2.29 10.37 9.38
N ASN A 262 3.35 10.27 10.19
CA ASN A 262 4.54 11.10 10.01
C ASN A 262 5.44 10.56 8.88
N SER A 263 6.53 11.27 8.60
CA SER A 263 7.53 10.91 7.57
C SER A 263 8.17 9.53 7.77
N SER A 264 8.16 9.00 9.00
CA SER A 264 8.66 7.66 9.31
C SER A 264 7.64 6.55 9.09
N GLY A 265 6.36 6.89 8.91
CA GLY A 265 5.25 5.95 8.78
C GLY A 265 4.58 5.56 10.10
N GLN A 266 4.75 6.35 11.16
CA GLN A 266 4.08 6.12 12.45
C GLN A 266 2.73 6.83 12.48
N LEU A 267 1.73 6.22 13.12
CA LEU A 267 0.36 6.74 13.24
C LEU A 267 0.30 7.98 14.15
N THR A 268 0.08 9.15 13.55
CA THR A 268 -0.07 10.43 14.27
C THR A 268 -1.50 10.92 14.36
N GLY A 269 -2.43 10.30 13.62
CA GLY A 269 -3.83 10.65 13.72
C GLY A 269 -4.76 9.76 12.89
N LEU A 270 -6.06 10.04 12.99
CA LEU A 270 -7.10 9.33 12.26
C LEU A 270 -8.16 10.32 11.78
N HIS A 271 -8.52 10.28 10.50
CA HIS A 271 -9.64 11.05 10.00
C HIS A 271 -10.97 10.44 10.46
N LEU A 272 -11.83 11.27 11.06
CA LEU A 272 -13.17 10.89 11.52
C LEU A 272 -14.24 11.64 10.71
N SER A 273 -15.27 10.91 10.31
CA SER A 273 -16.46 11.42 9.63
C SER A 273 -17.06 12.58 10.39
N GLY A 274 -17.35 13.67 9.69
CA GLY A 274 -18.00 14.83 10.29
C GLY A 274 -17.08 15.65 11.21
N SER A 275 -15.78 15.33 11.28
CA SER A 275 -14.78 16.13 11.95
C SER A 275 -13.88 16.83 10.93
N THR A 276 -13.62 18.13 11.14
CA THR A 276 -12.62 18.88 10.37
C THR A 276 -11.22 18.74 10.96
N THR A 277 -11.12 18.33 12.22
CA THR A 277 -9.86 18.07 12.92
C THR A 277 -9.64 16.57 13.04
N PRO A 278 -8.45 16.05 12.68
CA PRO A 278 -8.12 14.65 12.93
C PRO A 278 -8.18 14.28 14.41
N PHE A 279 -8.48 13.02 14.69
CA PHE A 279 -8.31 12.44 16.03
C PHE A 279 -6.83 12.19 16.27
N ALA A 280 -6.24 12.92 17.22
CA ALA A 280 -4.79 13.01 17.37
C ALA A 280 -4.15 11.74 17.91
N GLY A 281 -2.87 11.52 17.61
CA GLY A 281 -2.10 10.35 18.03
C GLY A 281 -2.07 10.13 19.54
N ASP A 282 -2.07 11.21 20.32
CA ASP A 282 -2.16 11.13 21.79
C ASP A 282 -3.52 10.64 22.27
N ASP A 283 -4.59 11.07 21.61
CA ASP A 283 -5.94 10.61 21.90
C ASP A 283 -6.10 9.14 21.46
N ILE A 284 -5.47 8.73 20.35
CA ILE A 284 -5.39 7.33 19.93
C ILE A 284 -4.67 6.51 20.99
N ARG A 285 -3.45 6.91 21.39
CA ARG A 285 -2.68 6.22 22.43
C ARG A 285 -3.50 6.09 23.71
N THR A 286 -4.13 7.18 24.14
CA THR A 286 -4.99 7.19 25.33
C THR A 286 -6.12 6.18 25.17
N PHE A 287 -6.85 6.22 24.06
CA PHE A 287 -7.94 5.28 23.79
C PHE A 287 -7.46 3.81 23.80
N LEU A 288 -6.37 3.48 23.10
CA LEU A 288 -5.84 2.12 23.09
C LEU A 288 -5.40 1.66 24.49
N THR A 289 -4.81 2.54 25.31
CA THR A 289 -4.43 2.18 26.70
C THR A 289 -5.62 1.99 27.66
N THR A 290 -6.82 2.46 27.30
CA THR A 290 -8.04 2.13 28.06
C THR A 290 -8.49 0.69 27.84
N GLN A 291 -7.99 0.02 26.80
CA GLN A 291 -8.32 -1.37 26.49
C GLN A 291 -7.32 -2.30 27.21
N PRO A 292 -7.76 -3.18 28.12
CA PRO A 292 -6.87 -4.02 28.92
C PRO A 292 -5.87 -4.85 28.07
N GLU A 293 -6.34 -5.38 26.95
CA GLU A 293 -5.56 -6.21 26.02
C GLU A 293 -4.48 -5.42 25.30
N LEU A 294 -4.74 -4.15 25.00
CA LEU A 294 -3.79 -3.28 24.29
C LEU A 294 -2.90 -2.48 25.23
N LYS A 295 -3.34 -2.20 26.45
CA LYS A 295 -2.52 -1.53 27.46
C LYS A 295 -1.20 -2.27 27.70
N THR A 296 -1.28 -3.59 27.86
CA THR A 296 -0.11 -4.44 28.06
C THR A 296 0.76 -4.47 26.82
N PHE A 297 0.14 -4.62 25.64
CA PHE A 297 0.82 -4.61 24.35
C PHE A 297 1.60 -3.30 24.11
N LEU A 298 1.01 -2.14 24.38
CA LEU A 298 1.66 -0.84 24.18
C LEU A 298 2.80 -0.58 25.16
N GLN A 299 2.78 -1.21 26.35
CA GLN A 299 3.87 -1.11 27.33
C GLN A 299 5.01 -2.07 27.02
N LYS A 300 4.65 -3.27 26.55
CA LYS A 300 5.59 -4.34 26.22
C LYS A 300 5.01 -5.13 25.04
N PRO A 301 5.35 -4.72 23.80
CA PRO A 301 4.88 -5.43 22.61
C PRO A 301 5.31 -6.89 22.66
N THR A 302 4.39 -7.79 22.33
CA THR A 302 4.73 -9.20 22.17
C THR A 302 5.43 -9.38 20.83
N PRO A 303 6.50 -10.18 20.73
CA PRO A 303 7.22 -10.35 19.47
C PRO A 303 6.29 -10.76 18.33
N ASN A 304 6.40 -10.08 17.19
CA ASN A 304 5.66 -10.37 15.99
C ASN A 304 6.68 -10.39 14.85
N ALA A 305 7.14 -11.59 14.49
CA ALA A 305 8.23 -11.75 13.54
C ALA A 305 7.93 -11.13 12.16
N LEU A 306 6.66 -11.01 11.76
CA LEU A 306 6.31 -10.32 10.53
C LEU A 306 6.56 -8.82 10.67
N HIS A 307 5.92 -8.18 11.66
CA HIS A 307 6.05 -6.74 11.89
C HIS A 307 7.50 -6.34 12.22
N ASP A 308 8.15 -7.04 13.16
CA ASP A 308 9.49 -6.71 13.63
C ASP A 308 10.52 -6.75 12.47
N ASN A 309 10.42 -7.75 11.59
CA ASN A 309 11.32 -7.88 10.45
C ASN A 309 10.94 -6.95 9.29
N TRP A 310 9.65 -6.67 9.09
CA TRP A 310 9.22 -5.64 8.14
C TRP A 310 9.81 -4.28 8.51
N ASP A 311 9.63 -3.86 9.75
CA ASP A 311 10.07 -2.57 10.24
C ASP A 311 11.60 -2.44 10.26
N LYS A 312 12.30 -3.53 10.59
CA LYS A 312 13.76 -3.61 10.45
C LYS A 312 14.19 -3.50 8.99
N GLY A 313 13.53 -4.21 8.08
CA GLY A 313 13.83 -4.21 6.65
C GLY A 313 13.65 -2.84 6.02
N ILE A 314 12.54 -2.16 6.32
CA ILE A 314 12.31 -0.77 5.91
C ILE A 314 13.40 0.14 6.48
N THR A 315 13.67 0.07 7.78
CA THR A 315 14.72 0.91 8.40
C THR A 315 16.06 0.74 7.71
N ALA A 316 16.50 -0.50 7.51
CA ALA A 316 17.75 -0.81 6.83
C ALA A 316 17.76 -0.33 5.37
N LEU A 317 16.65 -0.51 4.64
CA LEU A 317 16.51 -0.07 3.25
C LEU A 317 16.74 1.44 3.10
N TYR A 318 16.09 2.25 3.92
CA TYR A 318 16.20 3.71 3.87
C TYR A 318 17.51 4.23 4.45
N GLN A 319 18.20 3.44 5.27
CA GLN A 319 19.59 3.69 5.71
C GLN A 319 20.64 3.20 4.69
N LYS A 320 20.22 2.67 3.53
CA LYS A 320 21.09 2.07 2.51
C LYS A 320 21.90 0.85 3.00
N HIS A 321 21.44 0.16 4.05
CA HIS A 321 21.98 -1.12 4.50
C HIS A 321 21.25 -2.27 3.79
N TYR A 322 21.53 -2.45 2.50
CA TYR A 322 20.72 -3.32 1.64
C TYR A 322 20.85 -4.80 2.00
N ALA A 323 22.02 -5.27 2.45
CA ALA A 323 22.18 -6.65 2.91
C ALA A 323 21.30 -6.98 4.13
N ASP A 324 21.22 -6.04 5.09
CA ASP A 324 20.36 -6.18 6.27
C ASP A 324 18.88 -6.11 5.90
N ALA A 325 18.52 -5.22 4.96
CA ALA A 325 17.17 -5.11 4.44
C ALA A 325 16.71 -6.43 3.80
N LEU A 326 17.54 -7.02 2.93
CA LEU A 326 17.25 -8.31 2.28
C LEU A 326 17.06 -9.44 3.29
N THR A 327 17.94 -9.54 4.30
CA THR A 327 17.79 -10.54 5.36
C THR A 327 16.47 -10.37 6.10
N ALA A 328 16.13 -9.14 6.50
CA ALA A 328 14.91 -8.86 7.24
C ALA A 328 13.65 -9.12 6.39
N PHE A 329 13.63 -8.71 5.13
CA PHE A 329 12.51 -8.98 4.21
C PHE A 329 12.24 -10.48 4.02
N ARG A 330 13.29 -11.31 3.89
CA ARG A 330 13.12 -12.77 3.83
C ARG A 330 12.53 -13.36 5.11
N LEU A 331 12.94 -12.85 6.26
CA LEU A 331 12.39 -13.26 7.56
C LEU A 331 10.92 -12.84 7.71
N ALA A 332 10.55 -11.66 7.23
CA ALA A 332 9.17 -11.19 7.21
C ALA A 332 8.28 -12.09 6.33
N ALA A 333 8.71 -12.42 5.10
CA ALA A 333 7.98 -13.35 4.22
C ALA A 333 7.90 -14.78 4.77
N THR A 334 8.90 -15.21 5.55
CA THR A 334 8.86 -16.51 6.23
C THR A 334 7.84 -16.51 7.38
N ALA A 335 7.71 -15.39 8.09
CA ALA A 335 6.78 -15.25 9.20
C ALA A 335 5.31 -15.27 8.76
N ASN A 336 5.02 -14.81 7.53
CA ASN A 336 3.71 -14.90 6.90
C ASN A 336 3.86 -15.03 5.37
N PRO A 337 3.67 -16.23 4.80
CA PRO A 337 3.83 -16.46 3.35
C PRO A 337 2.85 -15.69 2.45
N GLU A 338 1.73 -15.21 3.00
CA GLU A 338 0.79 -14.37 2.25
C GLU A 338 1.28 -12.93 2.14
N PHE A 339 2.27 -12.52 2.93
CA PHE A 339 2.82 -11.17 2.93
C PHE A 339 3.82 -10.97 1.77
N GLN A 340 3.35 -10.36 0.70
CA GLN A 340 4.10 -10.17 -0.55
C GLN A 340 4.74 -8.78 -0.68
N ALA A 341 4.51 -7.87 0.28
CA ALA A 341 5.04 -6.50 0.27
C ALA A 341 6.55 -6.43 0.11
N VAL A 342 7.26 -7.48 0.54
CA VAL A 342 8.72 -7.56 0.50
C VAL A 342 9.27 -7.66 -0.93
N GLN A 343 8.55 -8.29 -1.86
CA GLN A 343 9.07 -8.67 -3.18
C GLN A 343 9.61 -7.48 -4.00
N PRO A 344 8.86 -6.37 -4.20
CA PRO A 344 9.39 -5.22 -4.92
C PRO A 344 10.57 -4.55 -4.20
N LEU A 345 10.60 -4.61 -2.86
CA LEU A 345 11.68 -4.01 -2.07
C LEU A 345 12.95 -4.86 -2.07
N GLU A 346 12.84 -6.18 -2.11
CA GLU A 346 13.97 -7.09 -2.29
C GLU A 346 14.62 -6.90 -3.67
N GLN A 347 13.81 -6.75 -4.73
CA GLN A 347 14.30 -6.45 -6.08
C GLN A 347 15.06 -5.11 -6.11
N PHE A 348 14.49 -4.09 -5.46
CA PHE A 348 15.14 -2.79 -5.31
C PHE A 348 16.47 -2.91 -4.56
N ALA A 349 16.47 -3.53 -3.37
CA ALA A 349 17.65 -3.65 -2.52
C ALA A 349 18.77 -4.46 -3.20
N THR A 350 18.43 -5.52 -3.92
CA THR A 350 19.38 -6.32 -4.72
C THR A 350 20.03 -5.48 -5.81
N SER A 351 19.22 -4.68 -6.54
CA SER A 351 19.71 -3.81 -7.60
C SER A 351 20.61 -2.70 -7.06
N ALA A 352 20.22 -2.09 -5.93
CA ALA A 352 20.97 -1.02 -5.29
C ALA A 352 22.29 -1.49 -4.66
N SER A 353 22.31 -2.69 -4.06
CA SER A 353 23.54 -3.32 -3.54
C SER A 353 24.51 -3.64 -4.69
N THR A 354 24.02 -4.17 -5.81
CA THR A 354 24.85 -4.46 -7.00
C THR A 354 25.44 -3.19 -7.62
N ALA A 355 24.72 -2.07 -7.53
CA ALA A 355 25.19 -0.76 -7.99
C ALA A 355 26.24 -0.12 -7.06
N GLY A 356 26.53 -0.72 -5.90
CA GLY A 356 27.51 -0.19 -4.94
C GLY A 356 27.00 0.96 -4.09
N ASN A 357 25.68 1.16 -4.00
CA ASN A 357 25.06 2.26 -3.25
C ASN A 357 24.93 1.99 -1.74
N GLU A 358 25.60 0.96 -1.24
CA GLU A 358 25.53 0.53 0.15
C GLU A 358 26.14 1.60 1.07
N GLY A 359 25.43 1.95 2.14
CA GLY A 359 25.92 2.89 3.14
C GLY A 359 27.16 2.32 3.82
N THR A 360 28.31 2.96 3.65
CA THR A 360 29.50 2.62 4.43
C THR A 360 29.31 3.13 5.85
N GLY A 361 28.86 2.26 6.75
CA GLY A 361 28.90 2.53 8.18
C GLY A 361 30.32 2.96 8.55
N ALA A 362 30.46 4.21 9.02
CA ALA A 362 31.73 4.77 9.45
C ALA A 362 32.29 3.95 10.62
N SER A 363 33.12 2.97 10.31
CA SER A 363 34.05 2.37 11.26
C SER A 363 35.21 3.35 11.44
N SER A 364 34.99 4.34 12.30
CA SER A 364 36.07 5.18 12.83
C SER A 364 36.93 4.36 13.78
N SER A 365 37.83 3.55 13.19
CA SER A 365 39.02 3.05 13.88
C SER A 365 40.25 3.80 13.34
N SER A 366 40.33 5.09 13.66
CA SER A 366 41.59 5.84 13.63
C SER A 366 41.98 6.14 15.07
N SER A 367 42.64 5.17 15.70
CA SER A 367 43.47 5.46 16.86
C SER A 367 44.67 6.29 16.37
N PRO A 368 44.91 7.51 16.87
CA PRO A 368 46.09 8.27 16.50
C PRO A 368 47.31 7.67 17.20
N GLY A 369 48.29 7.26 16.40
CA GLY A 369 49.60 6.86 16.88
C GLY A 369 50.25 7.98 17.68
N ILE A 370 50.52 7.72 18.95
CA ILE A 370 51.43 8.50 19.77
C ILE A 370 52.84 7.97 19.48
N ASP A 371 53.66 8.78 18.80
CA ASP A 371 55.11 8.58 18.76
C ASP A 371 55.77 9.86 19.30
N ILE A 372 56.01 9.88 20.62
CA ILE A 372 56.87 10.86 21.28
C ILE A 372 58.17 10.14 21.60
N LYS A 373 59.19 10.39 20.77
CA LYS A 373 60.57 10.07 21.12
C LYS A 373 61.08 11.09 22.13
N VAL A 374 61.46 10.56 23.28
CA VAL A 374 62.31 11.20 24.29
C VAL A 374 63.69 11.43 23.68
N LEU A 375 64.19 12.67 23.76
CA LEU A 375 65.57 13.05 24.09
C LEU A 375 65.59 14.48 24.62
#